data_AF-A0A4V7ICH8-F1
#
_entry.id   AF-A0A4V7ICH8-F1
#
_cell.length_a   1.000
_cell.length_b   1.000
_cell.length_c   1.000
_cell.angle_alpha   90.00
_cell.angle_beta   90.00
_cell.angle_gamma   90.00
#
_symmetry.space_group_name_H-M   'P 1'
#
loop_
_entity.id
_entity.type
_entity.pdbx_description
1 polymer ?
#
loop_
_entity_poly.entity_id
_entity_poly.type
_entity_poly.pdbx_seq_one_letter_code
_entity_poly.pdbx_strand_id
1 'polypeptide(L)'
;MAKGQSLQDPYLNALRRERIPVSIYLVNGIKLQGQIESFDQFVILLKNTVSQMVYKHAISTVVPARSISHNNSGHNHHSAPAQAAVQPAVTESAE
;
A
#
# COMPACT_ATOMS: atom_id res chain seq x y z
N MET A 1 1.17 10.31 -15.14
CA MET A 1 0.31 9.60 -14.15
C MET A 1 0.26 10.43 -12.89
N ALA A 2 -0.93 10.79 -12.41
CA ALA A 2 -1.07 11.65 -11.23
C ALA A 2 -0.60 10.90 -9.98
N LYS A 3 0.51 11.36 -9.40
CA LYS A 3 1.24 10.79 -8.26
C LYS A 3 0.38 10.59 -6.98
N GLY A 4 -0.81 11.21 -6.93
CA GLY A 4 -1.77 11.05 -5.83
C GLY A 4 -2.61 9.76 -5.91
N GLN A 5 -2.93 9.27 -7.11
CA GLN A 5 -3.72 8.03 -7.26
C GLN A 5 -2.91 6.80 -6.83
N SER A 6 -1.59 6.83 -7.03
CA SER A 6 -0.69 5.73 -6.66
C SER A 6 -0.61 5.48 -5.15
N LEU A 7 -1.01 6.44 -4.30
CA LEU A 7 -1.05 6.24 -2.85
C LEU A 7 -2.45 5.83 -2.37
N GLN A 8 -3.50 6.43 -2.94
CA GLN A 8 -4.86 6.30 -2.43
C GLN A 8 -5.40 4.87 -2.50
N ASP A 9 -5.36 4.24 -3.66
CA ASP A 9 -5.98 2.92 -3.85
C ASP A 9 -5.25 1.83 -3.04
N PRO A 10 -3.89 1.77 -3.04
CA PRO A 10 -3.18 0.83 -2.17
C PRO A 10 -3.46 1.04 -0.68
N TYR A 11 -3.56 2.30 -0.23
CA TYR A 11 -3.88 2.64 1.15
C TYR A 11 -5.26 2.11 1.56
N LEU A 12 -6.30 2.50 0.82
CA LEU A 12 -7.68 2.08 1.12
C LEU A 12 -7.86 0.57 0.97
N ASN A 13 -7.16 -0.06 0.02
CA ASN A 13 -7.22 -1.50 -0.16
C ASN A 13 -6.56 -2.26 0.99
N ALA A 14 -5.44 -1.78 1.54
CA ALA A 14 -4.80 -2.38 2.71
C ALA A 14 -5.75 -2.35 3.91
N LEU A 15 -6.34 -1.18 4.20
CA LEU A 15 -7.31 -1.00 5.28
C LEU A 15 -8.53 -1.92 5.14
N ARG A 16 -9.05 -2.06 3.92
CA ARG A 16 -10.18 -2.95 3.59
C ARG A 16 -9.82 -4.42 3.77
N ARG A 17 -8.72 -4.88 3.17
CA ARG A 17 -8.32 -6.30 3.19
C ARG A 17 -8.00 -6.79 4.59
N GLU A 18 -7.32 -5.98 5.37
CA GLU A 18 -6.93 -6.29 6.76
C GLU A 18 -8.03 -5.98 7.78
N ARG A 19 -9.20 -5.48 7.33
CA ARG A 19 -10.34 -5.09 8.18
C ARG A 19 -9.91 -4.19 9.33
N ILE A 20 -9.03 -3.23 9.04
CA ILE A 20 -8.50 -2.32 10.06
C ILE A 20 -9.59 -1.33 10.45
N PRO A 21 -9.90 -1.18 11.75
CA PRO A 21 -10.78 -0.12 12.21
C PRO A 21 -10.20 1.25 11.86
N VAL A 22 -11.03 2.12 11.29
CA VAL A 22 -10.65 3.48 10.87
C VAL A 22 -11.53 4.52 11.55
N SER A 23 -10.95 5.70 11.76
CA SER A 23 -11.67 6.94 12.02
C SER A 23 -11.60 7.81 10.76
N ILE A 24 -12.76 8.10 10.19
CA ILE A 24 -12.89 9.03 9.06
C ILE A 24 -13.38 10.36 9.61
N TYR A 25 -12.59 11.41 9.45
CA TYR A 25 -12.98 12.77 9.82
C TYR A 25 -13.51 13.47 8.58
N LEU A 26 -14.67 14.09 8.73
CA LEU A 26 -15.29 14.88 7.68
C LEU A 26 -14.80 16.33 7.75
N VAL A 27 -14.95 17.07 6.65
CA VAL A 27 -14.57 18.48 6.55
C VAL A 27 -15.35 19.38 7.52
N ASN A 28 -16.53 18.96 7.94
CA ASN A 28 -17.34 19.66 8.94
C ASN A 28 -17.00 19.28 10.39
N GLY A 29 -15.96 18.45 10.60
CA GLY A 29 -15.50 18.01 11.92
C GLY A 29 -16.19 16.78 12.50
N ILE A 30 -17.24 16.24 11.85
CA ILE A 30 -17.86 14.99 12.28
C ILE A 30 -16.88 13.82 12.13
N LYS A 31 -16.84 12.94 13.13
CA LYS A 31 -16.04 11.71 13.12
C LYS A 31 -16.94 10.49 12.89
N LEU A 32 -16.63 9.73 11.85
CA LEU A 32 -17.21 8.41 11.60
C LEU A 32 -16.20 7.32 11.99
N GLN A 33 -16.69 6.21 12.54
CA GLN A 33 -15.86 5.07 12.90
C GLN A 33 -16.44 3.79 12.33
N GLY A 34 -15.57 2.90 11.87
CA GLY A 34 -15.96 1.62 11.29
C GLY A 34 -14.80 0.95 10.58
N GLN A 35 -15.11 0.03 9.66
CA GLN A 35 -14.17 -0.61 8.76
C GLN A 35 -14.53 -0.30 7.31
N ILE A 36 -13.52 -0.17 6.45
CA ILE A 36 -13.77 0.01 5.01
C ILE A 36 -14.26 -1.33 4.45
N GLU A 37 -15.48 -1.36 3.95
CA GLU A 37 -16.09 -2.52 3.31
C GLU A 37 -15.74 -2.56 1.80
N SER A 38 -15.89 -1.42 1.13
CA SER A 38 -15.54 -1.22 -0.28
C SER A 38 -15.24 0.26 -0.56
N PHE A 39 -14.71 0.56 -1.75
CA PHE A 39 -14.53 1.94 -2.22
C PHE A 39 -14.45 1.94 -3.74
N ASP A 40 -14.76 3.08 -4.34
CA ASP A 40 -14.51 3.37 -5.75
C ASP A 40 -13.73 4.69 -5.90
N GLN A 41 -13.79 5.32 -7.06
CA GLN A 41 -13.12 6.60 -7.30
C GLN A 41 -13.64 7.74 -6.40
N PHE A 42 -14.93 7.77 -6.05
CA PHE A 42 -15.60 8.91 -5.42
C PHE A 42 -16.12 8.65 -4.00
N VAL A 43 -16.35 7.39 -3.62
CA VAL A 43 -16.97 7.03 -2.35
C VAL A 43 -16.20 5.92 -1.61
N ILE A 44 -16.44 5.85 -0.31
CA ILE A 44 -16.03 4.75 0.58
C ILE A 44 -17.29 4.19 1.24
N LEU A 45 -17.48 2.87 1.22
CA LEU A 45 -18.48 2.19 2.02
C LEU A 45 -17.87 1.86 3.39
N LEU A 46 -18.39 2.49 4.44
CA LEU A 46 -17.93 2.32 5.82
C LEU A 46 -18.93 1.45 6.58
N LYS A 47 -18.47 0.34 7.14
CA LYS A 47 -19.26 -0.58 7.95
C LYS A 47 -19.06 -0.32 9.44
N ASN A 48 -20.15 -0.06 10.15
CA ASN A 48 -20.22 -0.19 11.61
C ASN A 48 -21.38 -1.14 11.98
N THR A 49 -22.43 -0.68 12.65
CA THR A 49 -23.71 -1.40 12.75
C THR A 49 -24.34 -1.58 11.36
N VAL A 50 -24.34 -0.53 10.53
CA VAL A 50 -24.84 -0.52 9.15
C VAL A 50 -23.73 -0.17 8.18
N SER A 51 -23.94 -0.46 6.90
CA SER A 51 -23.07 -0.01 5.82
C SER A 51 -23.56 1.35 5.35
N GLN A 52 -22.69 2.36 5.40
CA GLN A 52 -23.01 3.72 4.97
C GLN A 52 -22.01 4.18 3.90
N MET A 53 -22.51 4.86 2.88
CA MET A 53 -21.68 5.42 1.83
C MET A 53 -21.20 6.81 2.26
N VAL A 54 -19.90 7.06 2.15
CA VAL A 54 -19.25 8.33 2.49
C VAL A 54 -18.58 8.88 1.24
N TYR A 55 -18.98 10.08 0.80
CA TYR A 55 -18.36 10.74 -0.34
C TYR A 55 -16.98 11.32 0.02
N LYS A 56 -15.97 11.05 -0.82
CA LYS A 56 -14.58 11.48 -0.57
C LYS A 56 -14.42 12.99 -0.49
N HIS A 57 -15.22 13.78 -1.21
CA HIS A 57 -15.16 15.24 -1.14
C HIS A 57 -15.53 15.79 0.25
N ALA A 58 -16.26 15.02 1.05
CA ALA A 58 -16.64 15.39 2.41
C ALA A 58 -15.63 14.90 3.46
N ILE A 59 -14.64 14.10 3.07
CA ILE A 59 -13.63 13.53 3.97
C ILE A 59 -12.43 14.47 4.03
N SER A 60 -12.02 14.84 5.25
CA SER A 60 -10.76 15.56 5.49
C SER A 60 -9.60 14.59 5.71
N THR A 61 -9.78 13.54 6.53
CA THR A 61 -8.73 12.57 6.85
C THR A 61 -9.27 11.15 7.13
N VAL A 62 -8.43 10.14 6.90
CA VAL A 62 -8.70 8.73 7.22
C VAL A 62 -7.57 8.19 8.08
N VAL A 63 -7.85 7.92 9.36
CA VAL A 63 -6.85 7.52 10.37
C VAL A 63 -7.09 6.07 10.79
N PRO A 64 -6.11 5.17 10.64
CA PRO A 64 -6.25 3.78 11.04
C PRO A 64 -5.96 3.59 12.53
N ALA A 65 -6.62 2.62 13.18
CA ALA A 65 -6.40 2.30 14.58
C ALA A 65 -5.02 1.67 14.87
N ARG A 66 -4.34 1.18 13.83
CA ARG A 66 -2.95 0.70 13.87
C ARG A 66 -2.22 1.09 12.59
N SER A 67 -0.90 1.19 12.67
CA SER A 67 -0.07 1.42 11.49
C SER A 67 -0.25 0.34 10.44
N ILE A 68 -0.22 0.74 9.17
CA ILE A 68 -0.17 -0.16 8.03
C ILE A 68 1.24 -0.21 7.45
N SER A 69 1.69 -1.41 7.10
CA SER A 69 2.96 -1.59 6.40
C SER A 69 2.76 -1.27 4.92
N HIS A 70 3.17 -0.08 4.52
CA HIS A 70 3.27 0.28 3.11
C HIS A 70 4.49 -0.41 2.52
N ASN A 71 4.34 -1.64 2.02
CA ASN A 71 5.37 -2.19 1.15
C ASN A 71 5.26 -1.45 -0.20
N ASN A 72 5.91 -0.30 -0.29
CA ASN A 72 6.14 0.38 -1.56
C ASN A 72 7.19 -0.44 -2.32
N SER A 73 6.76 -1.57 -2.88
CA SER A 73 7.59 -2.44 -3.71
C SER A 73 7.92 -1.73 -5.02
N GLY A 74 8.83 -0.77 -4.96
CA GLY A 74 9.35 -0.02 -6.08
C GLY A 74 10.84 0.27 -5.86
N HIS A 75 11.67 -0.48 -6.59
CA HIS A 75 13.12 -0.32 -6.81
C HIS A 75 14.09 -0.84 -5.75
N ASN A 76 14.40 -2.15 -5.81
CA ASN A 76 15.80 -2.60 -5.80
C ASN A 76 15.95 -4.00 -6.40
N HIS A 77 15.82 -4.12 -7.72
CA HIS A 77 16.51 -5.19 -8.46
C HIS A 77 17.77 -4.57 -9.08
N HIS A 78 18.80 -4.38 -8.25
CA HIS A 78 20.17 -4.32 -8.73
C HIS A 78 20.74 -5.72 -8.58
N SER A 79 20.41 -6.61 -9.51
CA SER A 79 21.21 -7.80 -9.74
C SER A 79 22.55 -7.33 -10.29
N ALA A 80 23.54 -7.17 -9.41
CA ALA A 80 24.93 -7.00 -9.81
C ALA A 80 25.36 -8.22 -10.64
N PRO A 81 26.01 -8.04 -11.80
CA PRO A 81 26.59 -9.17 -12.52
C PRO A 81 27.78 -9.68 -11.73
N ALA A 82 27.76 -10.98 -11.39
CA ALA A 82 28.93 -11.66 -10.85
C ALA A 82 29.99 -11.75 -11.96
N GLN A 83 30.97 -10.84 -11.93
CA GLN A 83 32.22 -10.98 -12.67
C GLN A 83 33.33 -11.42 -11.70
N ALA A 84 34.21 -12.27 -12.26
CA ALA A 84 35.54 -12.68 -11.80
C ALA A 84 35.64 -13.90 -10.87
N ALA A 85 35.99 -15.05 -11.48
CA ALA A 85 37.26 -15.72 -11.20
C ALA A 85 37.60 -16.70 -12.33
N VAL A 86 38.28 -16.20 -13.37
CA VAL A 86 39.05 -17.04 -14.29
C VAL A 86 40.36 -17.39 -13.57
N GLN A 87 40.58 -18.65 -13.25
CA GLN A 87 41.89 -19.14 -12.78
C GLN A 87 42.60 -19.80 -13.97
N PRO A 88 43.81 -19.35 -14.37
CA PRO A 88 44.69 -20.15 -15.19
C PRO A 88 45.63 -20.94 -14.27
N ALA A 89 45.59 -22.27 -14.35
CA ALA A 89 46.54 -23.11 -13.63
C ALA A 89 47.04 -24.24 -14.54
N VAL A 90 48.28 -24.01 -14.99
CA VAL A 90 49.38 -24.96 -15.23
C VAL A 90 49.18 -26.18 -16.13
N THR A 91 49.94 -26.10 -17.23
CA THR A 91 50.54 -27.17 -18.02
C THR A 91 51.01 -28.36 -17.18
N GLU A 92 50.54 -29.56 -17.53
CA GLU A 92 51.25 -30.81 -17.22
C GLU A 92 51.50 -31.53 -18.55
N SER A 93 52.76 -31.53 -18.95
CA SER A 93 53.28 -32.28 -20.10
C SER A 93 53.66 -33.68 -19.65
N ALA A 94 53.07 -34.69 -20.27
CA ALA A 94 53.62 -36.04 -20.33
C ALA A 94 53.08 -36.73 -21.60
N GLU A 95 53.77 -36.53 -22.72
CA GLU A 95 54.38 -37.59 -23.55
C GLU A 95 55.35 -36.96 -24.55
#